data_AF-A0AAV4QYD8-F1
#
_entry.id   AF-A0AAV4QYD8-F1
#
_cell.length_a   1.000
_cell.length_b   1.000
_cell.length_c   1.000
_cell.angle_alpha   90.00
_cell.angle_beta   90.00
_cell.angle_gamma   90.00
#
_symmetry.space_group_name_H-M   'P 1'
#
loop_
_entity.id
_entity.type
_entity.pdbx_description
1 polymer ?
#
loop_
_entity_poly.entity_id
_entity_poly.type
_entity_poly.pdbx_seq_one_letter_code
_entity_poly.pdbx_strand_id
1 'polypeptide(L)'
;MDFPNVVPEALRHIQKLFLPNCASQQLSLMKELSEEFVFFEVDKWGNTRNQKLPPIKELQIIERIAYYFRTPENDQKMATFQFLLPFGSKLVDNRLPVLGKLLSLAIATENGNVLNYIGTWMQLCTCVSDYSAFIAKSVIQEHIKPNSVNERIKNLPTISPIFCASLISAITNMYFASCPPNHVINIILEWINSVPSLCFSPFKLSIPSSFNFPGPQTPIPGLMFWCILCPLYKEETAKSKMLKSDDEIFSFLLLALLKCMTKAVPETAKFEAVQVTSIIVIAETLKKMIHASKERLETALNSFAMCVEIALTSNCLHVHTEKIARLFNHCLSLPFNYPLKIVLEKWAGAKH
;
A
#
# COMPACT_ATOMS: atom_id res chain seq x y z
N MET A 1 35.02 -14.24 -9.34
CA MET A 1 34.71 -13.16 -8.37
C MET A 1 34.27 -13.82 -7.08
N ASP A 2 34.79 -13.39 -5.94
CA ASP A 2 34.39 -13.95 -4.65
C ASP A 2 33.01 -13.43 -4.22
N PHE A 3 32.26 -14.27 -3.49
CA PHE A 3 31.02 -13.86 -2.86
C PHE A 3 31.30 -12.83 -1.74
N PRO A 4 30.58 -11.68 -1.67
CA PRO A 4 29.33 -11.34 -2.36
C PRO A 4 29.47 -10.50 -3.64
N ASN A 5 30.69 -10.29 -4.17
CA ASN A 5 30.91 -9.47 -5.37
C ASN A 5 30.32 -10.07 -6.65
N VAL A 6 30.02 -11.38 -6.65
CA VAL A 6 29.37 -12.09 -7.75
C VAL A 6 27.87 -11.79 -7.90
N VAL A 7 27.22 -11.27 -6.84
CA VAL A 7 25.76 -11.05 -6.79
C VAL A 7 25.23 -10.27 -8.01
N PRO A 8 25.80 -9.10 -8.40
CA PRO A 8 25.29 -8.36 -9.56
C PRO A 8 25.40 -9.13 -10.88
N GLU A 9 26.40 -10.00 -11.03
CA GLU A 9 26.57 -10.80 -12.23
C GLU A 9 25.56 -11.95 -12.26
N ALA A 10 25.34 -12.62 -11.13
CA ALA A 10 24.27 -13.61 -10.99
C ALA A 10 22.89 -13.00 -11.34
N LEU A 11 22.61 -11.79 -10.85
CA LEU A 11 21.37 -11.07 -11.16
C LEU A 11 21.23 -10.76 -12.66
N ARG A 12 22.31 -10.35 -13.34
CA ARG A 12 22.31 -10.15 -14.81
C ARG A 12 22.05 -11.44 -15.55
N HIS A 13 22.61 -12.57 -15.10
CA HIS A 13 22.35 -13.87 -15.71
C HIS A 13 20.89 -14.30 -15.52
N ILE A 14 20.34 -14.15 -14.31
CA ILE A 14 18.92 -14.42 -14.04
C ILE A 14 18.04 -13.54 -14.95
N GLN A 15 18.34 -12.24 -15.09
CA GLN A 15 17.58 -11.35 -15.98
C GLN A 15 17.60 -11.82 -17.44
N LYS A 16 18.76 -12.25 -17.95
CA LYS A 16 18.88 -12.75 -19.33
C LYS A 16 18.07 -14.04 -19.59
N LEU A 17 17.82 -14.82 -18.54
CA LEU A 17 17.03 -16.06 -18.63
C LEU A 17 15.52 -15.82 -18.62
N PHE A 18 15.06 -14.60 -18.29
CA PHE A 18 13.67 -14.19 -18.45
C PHE A 18 13.33 -13.99 -19.93
N LEU A 19 12.86 -15.07 -20.56
CA LEU A 19 12.28 -15.08 -21.89
C LEU A 19 10.77 -15.40 -21.80
N PRO A 20 9.94 -14.95 -22.77
CA PRO A 20 8.49 -15.15 -22.76
C PRO A 20 8.06 -16.63 -22.65
N ASN A 21 8.92 -17.57 -23.04
CA ASN A 21 8.70 -19.02 -22.96
C ASN A 21 9.82 -19.68 -22.15
N CYS A 22 9.90 -19.38 -20.85
CA CYS A 22 10.94 -19.92 -19.99
C CYS A 22 10.81 -21.45 -19.87
N ALA A 23 11.80 -22.19 -20.37
CA ALA A 23 11.83 -23.65 -20.27
C ALA A 23 12.06 -24.09 -18.82
N SER A 24 11.61 -25.29 -18.44
CA SER A 24 11.80 -25.84 -17.08
C SER A 24 13.28 -25.86 -16.64
N GLN A 25 14.19 -26.13 -17.58
CA GLN A 25 15.64 -26.10 -17.37
C GLN A 25 16.19 -24.69 -17.09
N GLN A 26 15.58 -23.65 -17.67
CA GLN A 26 15.97 -22.27 -17.40
C GLN A 26 15.51 -21.86 -16.01
N LEU A 27 14.30 -22.25 -15.60
CA LEU A 27 13.79 -22.01 -14.25
C LEU A 27 14.64 -22.69 -13.18
N SER A 28 15.10 -23.93 -13.41
CA SER A 28 16.00 -24.62 -12.48
C SER A 28 17.34 -23.90 -12.37
N LEU A 29 17.93 -23.47 -13.49
CA LEU A 29 19.17 -22.70 -13.49
C LEU A 29 19.03 -21.36 -12.77
N MET A 30 17.94 -20.63 -13.01
CA MET A 30 17.67 -19.36 -12.30
C MET A 30 17.53 -19.58 -10.80
N LYS A 31 16.91 -20.69 -10.40
CA LYS A 31 16.77 -21.06 -8.98
C LYS A 31 18.13 -21.31 -8.36
N GLU A 32 18.96 -22.16 -8.97
CA GLU A 32 20.33 -22.45 -8.53
C GLU A 32 21.17 -21.15 -8.42
N LEU A 33 21.09 -20.29 -9.43
CA LEU A 33 21.78 -18.99 -9.41
C LEU A 33 21.33 -18.10 -8.25
N SER A 34 20.03 -18.09 -7.94
CA SER A 34 19.49 -17.31 -6.83
C SER A 34 19.92 -17.86 -5.46
N GLU A 35 19.82 -19.18 -5.29
CA GLU A 35 20.08 -19.85 -4.01
C GLU A 35 21.59 -19.83 -3.70
N GLU A 36 22.46 -20.07 -4.68
CA GLU A 36 23.91 -20.10 -4.45
C GLU A 36 24.54 -18.69 -4.45
N PHE A 37 24.26 -17.89 -5.48
CA PHE A 37 25.05 -16.68 -5.77
C PHE A 37 24.37 -15.37 -5.38
N VAL A 38 23.08 -15.37 -5.07
CA VAL A 38 22.35 -14.18 -4.57
C VAL A 38 22.14 -14.26 -3.07
N PHE A 39 21.50 -15.33 -2.58
CA PHE A 39 21.09 -15.46 -1.18
C PHE A 39 22.02 -16.31 -0.31
N PHE A 40 22.96 -17.05 -0.91
CA PHE A 40 23.89 -17.93 -0.19
C PHE A 40 23.17 -18.97 0.69
N GLU A 41 22.09 -19.54 0.16
CA GLU A 41 21.25 -20.55 0.79
C GLU A 41 21.83 -21.96 0.58
N VAL A 42 22.46 -22.22 -0.57
CA VAL A 42 23.06 -23.52 -0.92
C VAL A 42 24.55 -23.40 -1.24
N ASP A 43 25.28 -24.51 -1.12
CA ASP A 43 26.65 -24.63 -1.59
C ASP A 43 26.75 -25.10 -3.05
N LYS A 44 27.97 -25.17 -3.59
CA LYS A 44 28.25 -25.60 -4.97
C LYS A 44 27.84 -27.04 -5.29
N TRP A 45 27.47 -27.82 -4.27
CA TRP A 45 26.99 -29.19 -4.40
C TRP A 45 25.47 -29.27 -4.17
N GLY A 46 24.79 -28.14 -3.99
CA GLY A 46 23.34 -28.05 -3.76
C GLY A 46 22.91 -28.35 -2.33
N ASN A 47 23.84 -28.46 -1.37
CA ASN A 47 23.47 -28.69 0.03
C ASN A 47 23.10 -27.37 0.72
N THR A 48 22.03 -27.41 1.51
CA THR A 48 21.61 -26.26 2.32
C THR A 48 22.70 -25.85 3.30
N ARG A 49 23.03 -24.57 3.32
CA ARG A 49 24.00 -24.00 4.26
C ARG A 49 23.33 -23.78 5.62
N ASN A 50 23.80 -24.50 6.63
CA ASN A 50 23.32 -24.33 8.00
C ASN A 50 23.99 -23.16 8.74
N GLN A 51 25.04 -22.56 8.17
CA GLN A 51 25.74 -21.41 8.76
C GLN A 51 25.07 -20.10 8.36
N LYS A 52 24.70 -19.30 9.37
CA LYS A 52 24.25 -17.92 9.14
C LYS A 52 25.40 -17.08 8.62
N LEU A 53 25.12 -16.27 7.59
CA LEU A 53 26.07 -15.29 7.09
C LEU A 53 26.43 -14.27 8.20
N PRO A 54 27.71 -13.86 8.32
CA PRO A 54 28.08 -12.75 9.19
C PRO A 54 27.30 -11.49 8.80
N PRO A 55 26.86 -10.64 9.76
CA PRO A 55 26.06 -9.45 9.47
C PRO A 55 26.68 -8.51 8.43
N ILE A 56 28.02 -8.39 8.42
CA ILE A 56 28.74 -7.57 7.44
C ILE A 56 28.60 -8.11 6.01
N LYS A 57 28.65 -9.44 5.83
CA LYS A 57 28.46 -10.06 4.50
C LYS A 57 27.02 -9.93 4.05
N GLU A 58 26.07 -10.08 4.98
CA GLU A 58 24.66 -9.87 4.69
C GLU A 58 24.42 -8.44 4.20
N LEU A 59 24.93 -7.41 4.89
CA LEU A 59 24.83 -6.02 4.46
C LEU A 59 25.44 -5.81 3.06
N GLN A 60 26.62 -6.39 2.79
CA GLN A 60 27.24 -6.30 1.47
C GLN A 60 26.36 -6.91 0.37
N ILE A 61 25.67 -8.04 0.63
CA ILE A 61 24.70 -8.61 -0.33
C ILE A 61 23.57 -7.62 -0.59
N ILE A 62 22.99 -7.04 0.47
CA ILE A 62 21.92 -6.04 0.35
C ILE A 62 22.38 -4.86 -0.51
N GLU A 63 23.59 -4.33 -0.27
CA GLU A 63 24.18 -3.27 -1.09
C GLU A 63 24.35 -3.67 -2.55
N ARG A 64 24.77 -4.92 -2.83
CA ARG A 64 24.90 -5.42 -4.22
C ARG A 64 23.55 -5.58 -4.91
N ILE A 65 22.53 -6.05 -4.20
CA ILE A 65 21.15 -6.14 -4.71
C ILE A 65 20.61 -4.72 -4.99
N ALA A 66 20.75 -3.80 -4.03
CA ALA A 66 20.34 -2.40 -4.19
C ALA A 66 21.06 -1.73 -5.37
N TYR A 67 22.36 -1.99 -5.52
CA TYR A 67 23.16 -1.47 -6.64
C TYR A 67 22.66 -1.97 -7.99
N TYR A 68 22.20 -3.21 -8.08
CA TYR A 68 21.66 -3.77 -9.31
C TYR A 68 20.30 -3.16 -9.70
N PHE A 69 19.43 -2.96 -8.71
CA PHE A 69 18.09 -2.39 -8.88
C PHE A 69 18.05 -0.85 -8.80
N ARG A 70 19.19 -0.16 -8.68
CA ARG A 70 19.25 1.31 -8.68
C ARG A 70 18.93 1.95 -10.03
N THR A 71 18.93 1.17 -11.11
CA THR A 71 18.55 1.68 -12.45
C THR A 71 17.03 1.69 -12.58
N PRO A 72 16.46 2.49 -13.49
CA PRO A 72 15.01 2.52 -13.72
C PRO A 72 14.39 1.14 -13.99
N GLU A 73 13.12 1.03 -13.64
CA GLU A 73 12.31 -0.17 -13.84
C GLU A 73 12.20 -0.55 -15.32
N ASN A 74 12.29 -1.85 -15.59
CA ASN A 74 11.91 -2.46 -16.85
C ASN A 74 11.32 -3.84 -16.58
N ASP A 75 10.56 -4.38 -17.52
CA ASP A 75 9.81 -5.62 -17.36
C ASP A 75 10.69 -6.79 -16.90
N GLN A 76 11.89 -6.95 -17.47
CA GLN A 76 12.79 -8.04 -17.13
C GLN A 76 13.36 -7.92 -15.71
N LYS A 77 13.71 -6.70 -15.28
CA LYS A 77 14.18 -6.46 -13.93
C LYS A 77 13.06 -6.61 -12.91
N MET A 78 11.85 -6.17 -13.24
CA MET A 78 10.69 -6.39 -12.37
C MET A 78 10.40 -7.88 -12.22
N ALA A 79 10.41 -8.64 -13.33
CA ALA A 79 10.30 -10.09 -13.30
C ALA A 79 11.42 -10.76 -12.48
N THR A 80 12.66 -10.26 -12.60
CA THR A 80 13.78 -10.69 -11.76
C THR A 80 13.52 -10.42 -10.30
N PHE A 81 13.05 -9.23 -9.94
CA PHE A 81 12.72 -8.87 -8.56
C PHE A 81 11.64 -9.78 -7.97
N GLN A 82 10.56 -10.03 -8.70
CA GLN A 82 9.49 -10.95 -8.28
C GLN A 82 9.98 -12.39 -8.14
N PHE A 83 10.90 -12.85 -8.99
CA PHE A 83 11.44 -14.19 -8.89
C PHE A 83 12.36 -14.39 -7.69
N LEU A 84 13.12 -13.36 -7.32
CA LEU A 84 13.90 -13.40 -6.08
C LEU A 84 13.00 -13.44 -4.84
N LEU A 85 11.82 -12.81 -4.92
CA LEU A 85 10.86 -12.68 -3.83
C LEU A 85 9.48 -13.21 -4.26
N PRO A 86 9.34 -14.53 -4.49
CA PRO A 86 8.12 -15.11 -5.06
C PRO A 86 7.03 -15.19 -4.00
N PHE A 87 6.11 -14.22 -4.01
CA PHE A 87 4.94 -14.23 -3.13
C PHE A 87 4.09 -15.49 -3.37
N GLY A 88 3.60 -16.11 -2.29
CA GLY A 88 2.87 -17.38 -2.35
C GLY A 88 3.75 -18.64 -2.26
N SER A 89 5.07 -18.48 -2.09
CA SER A 89 6.02 -19.57 -1.83
C SER A 89 6.60 -19.47 -0.42
N LYS A 90 6.85 -20.59 0.26
CA LYS A 90 7.58 -20.63 1.54
C LYS A 90 8.99 -20.03 1.44
N LEU A 91 9.53 -19.92 0.22
CA LEU A 91 10.82 -19.30 -0.04
C LEU A 91 10.82 -17.81 0.32
N VAL A 92 9.70 -17.10 0.12
CA VAL A 92 9.64 -15.67 0.43
C VAL A 92 9.75 -15.42 1.93
N ASP A 93 9.22 -16.30 2.79
CA ASP A 93 9.29 -16.15 4.25
C ASP A 93 10.74 -16.05 4.74
N ASN A 94 11.65 -16.83 4.15
CA ASN A 94 13.09 -16.80 4.45
C ASN A 94 13.78 -15.55 3.91
N ARG A 95 13.23 -14.94 2.84
CA ARG A 95 13.82 -13.80 2.13
C ARG A 95 13.19 -12.45 2.52
N LEU A 96 12.07 -12.44 3.25
CA LEU A 96 11.44 -11.23 3.80
C LEU A 96 12.39 -10.39 4.66
N PRO A 97 13.24 -10.96 5.55
CA PRO A 97 14.21 -10.16 6.30
C PRO A 97 15.22 -9.43 5.41
N VAL A 98 15.60 -10.04 4.28
CA VAL A 98 16.47 -9.43 3.28
C VAL A 98 15.75 -8.26 2.59
N LEU A 99 14.48 -8.44 2.23
CA LEU A 99 13.65 -7.36 1.69
C LEU A 99 13.47 -6.20 2.68
N GLY A 100 13.28 -6.48 3.97
CA GLY A 100 13.24 -5.47 5.03
C GLY A 100 14.53 -4.66 5.10
N LYS A 101 15.69 -5.31 5.12
CA LYS A 101 17.00 -4.63 5.12
C LYS A 101 17.25 -3.83 3.84
N LEU A 102 16.83 -4.37 2.69
CA LEU A 102 16.90 -3.68 1.40
C LEU A 102 16.06 -2.40 1.43
N LEU A 103 14.86 -2.46 2.01
CA LEU A 103 13.99 -1.31 2.19
C LEU A 103 14.63 -0.26 3.11
N SER A 104 15.14 -0.65 4.27
CA SER A 104 15.80 0.28 5.20
C SER A 104 16.99 0.97 4.54
N LEU A 105 17.80 0.23 3.78
CA LEU A 105 18.90 0.80 2.98
C LEU A 105 18.36 1.76 1.92
N ALA A 106 17.33 1.38 1.16
CA ALA A 106 16.75 2.20 0.10
C ALA A 106 16.16 3.51 0.62
N ILE A 107 15.49 3.50 1.78
CA ILE A 107 15.02 4.71 2.48
C ILE A 107 16.22 5.54 2.94
N ALA A 108 17.23 4.89 3.55
CA ALA A 108 18.41 5.59 4.05
C ALA A 108 19.21 6.28 2.93
N THR A 109 19.27 5.70 1.74
CA THR A 109 20.00 6.25 0.58
C THR A 109 19.08 6.97 -0.42
N GLU A 110 17.80 7.17 -0.10
CA GLU A 110 16.80 7.79 -0.98
C GLU A 110 16.76 7.17 -2.40
N ASN A 111 16.93 5.85 -2.49
CA ASN A 111 16.99 5.12 -3.76
C ASN A 111 15.58 4.85 -4.31
N GLY A 112 15.03 5.84 -5.02
CA GLY A 112 13.67 5.78 -5.58
C GLY A 112 13.40 4.60 -6.50
N ASN A 113 14.39 4.11 -7.25
CA ASN A 113 14.21 2.97 -8.14
C ASN A 113 14.00 1.67 -7.35
N VAL A 114 14.82 1.39 -6.33
CA VAL A 114 14.63 0.23 -5.45
C VAL A 114 13.29 0.32 -4.73
N LEU A 115 12.92 1.51 -4.25
CA LEU A 115 11.61 1.73 -3.62
C LEU A 115 10.47 1.45 -4.61
N ASN A 116 10.56 1.89 -5.86
CA ASN A 116 9.56 1.58 -6.89
C ASN A 116 9.41 0.06 -7.10
N TYR A 117 10.50 -0.71 -7.21
CA TYR A 117 10.41 -2.17 -7.30
C TYR A 117 9.67 -2.79 -6.11
N ILE A 118 9.94 -2.33 -4.89
CA ILE A 118 9.24 -2.79 -3.68
C ILE A 118 7.76 -2.38 -3.73
N GLY A 119 7.46 -1.15 -4.14
CA GLY A 119 6.10 -0.63 -4.27
C GLY A 119 5.26 -1.39 -5.29
N THR A 120 5.83 -1.68 -6.45
CA THR A 120 5.22 -2.51 -7.50
C THR A 120 5.04 -3.94 -7.00
N TRP A 121 6.03 -4.51 -6.29
CA TRP A 121 5.92 -5.84 -5.70
C TRP A 121 4.79 -5.94 -4.68
N MET A 122 4.61 -4.92 -3.82
CA MET A 122 3.48 -4.85 -2.88
C MET A 122 2.12 -4.80 -3.59
N GLN A 123 2.03 -4.16 -4.75
CA GLN A 123 0.80 -4.11 -5.56
C GLN A 123 0.50 -5.48 -6.17
N LEU A 124 1.52 -6.19 -6.62
CA LEU A 124 1.40 -7.52 -7.21
C LEU A 124 1.02 -8.60 -6.18
N CYS A 125 1.62 -8.57 -4.98
CA CYS A 125 1.26 -9.50 -3.90
C CYS A 125 0.05 -9.02 -3.08
N THR A 126 -0.58 -7.92 -3.50
CA THR A 126 -1.60 -7.14 -2.80
C THR A 126 -1.10 -6.45 -1.53
N CYS A 127 -1.47 -5.17 -1.37
CA CYS A 127 -1.18 -4.34 -0.21
C CYS A 127 -1.87 -4.85 1.07
N VAL A 128 -2.88 -5.70 0.94
CA VAL A 128 -3.60 -6.30 2.07
C VAL A 128 -2.98 -7.61 2.58
N SER A 129 -1.95 -8.13 1.90
CA SER A 129 -1.28 -9.37 2.30
C SER A 129 -0.42 -9.22 3.55
N ASP A 130 -0.14 -10.34 4.21
CA ASP A 130 0.78 -10.40 5.37
C ASP A 130 2.20 -9.93 5.00
N TYR A 131 2.61 -10.14 3.75
CA TYR A 131 3.88 -9.65 3.22
C TYR A 131 3.95 -8.12 3.18
N SER A 132 2.91 -7.49 2.64
CA SER A 132 2.78 -6.02 2.64
C SER A 132 2.68 -5.46 4.07
N ALA A 133 2.00 -6.17 4.97
CA ALA A 133 1.94 -5.82 6.38
C ALA A 133 3.31 -5.93 7.07
N PHE A 134 4.14 -6.91 6.74
CA PHE A 134 5.52 -7.02 7.24
C PHE A 134 6.36 -5.79 6.85
N ILE A 135 6.25 -5.35 5.60
CA ILE A 135 6.91 -4.15 5.10
C ILE A 135 6.44 -2.89 5.83
N ALA A 136 5.12 -2.70 5.94
CA ALA A 136 4.54 -1.58 6.66
C ALA A 136 4.96 -1.52 8.14
N LYS A 137 4.96 -2.67 8.84
CA LYS A 137 5.46 -2.77 10.22
C LYS A 137 6.92 -2.33 10.33
N SER A 138 7.76 -2.80 9.42
CA SER A 138 9.19 -2.46 9.41
C SER A 138 9.40 -0.95 9.25
N VAL A 139 8.69 -0.30 8.33
CA VAL A 139 8.78 1.16 8.13
C VAL A 139 8.32 1.94 9.37
N ILE A 140 7.18 1.55 9.96
CA ILE A 140 6.67 2.23 11.16
C ILE A 140 7.67 2.10 12.32
N GLN A 141 8.16 0.90 12.58
CA GLN A 141 9.07 0.62 13.70
C GLN A 141 10.41 1.33 13.56
N GLU A 142 10.94 1.42 12.34
CA GLU A 142 12.28 2.00 12.11
C GLU A 142 12.24 3.52 11.90
N HIS A 143 11.22 4.04 11.21
CA HIS A 143 11.24 5.41 10.69
C HIS A 143 10.14 6.34 11.22
N ILE A 144 9.02 5.81 11.74
CA ILE A 144 7.85 6.60 12.15
C ILE A 144 7.63 6.44 13.67
N LYS A 145 8.44 7.13 14.47
CA LYS A 145 8.37 7.07 15.95
C LYS A 145 7.71 8.32 16.54
N PRO A 146 7.01 8.22 17.69
CA PRO A 146 6.26 9.34 18.30
C PRO A 146 7.07 10.63 18.53
N ASN A 147 8.37 10.51 18.83
CA ASN A 147 9.23 11.63 19.26
C ASN A 147 10.41 11.88 18.31
N SER A 148 10.50 11.13 17.21
CA SER A 148 11.63 11.21 16.29
C SER A 148 11.19 10.64 14.94
N VAL A 149 10.63 11.49 14.10
CA VAL A 149 10.37 11.12 12.71
C VAL A 149 11.70 11.23 11.96
N ASN A 150 12.06 10.18 11.21
CA ASN A 150 13.21 10.27 10.32
C ASN A 150 12.86 11.23 9.18
N GLU A 151 13.52 12.40 9.09
CA GLU A 151 13.22 13.42 8.09
C GLU A 151 13.23 12.89 6.65
N ARG A 152 14.02 11.85 6.35
CA ARG A 152 14.04 11.21 5.02
C ARG A 152 12.70 10.59 4.64
N ILE A 153 11.92 10.13 5.63
CA ILE A 153 10.60 9.54 5.40
C ILE A 153 9.59 10.57 4.88
N LYS A 154 9.78 11.88 5.17
CA LYS A 154 8.89 12.94 4.67
C LYS A 154 9.00 13.14 3.17
N ASN A 155 10.19 12.91 2.60
CA ASN A 155 10.45 13.04 1.17
C ASN A 155 9.99 11.82 0.35
N LEU A 156 9.62 10.72 1.01
CA LEU A 156 9.25 9.47 0.37
C LEU A 156 8.17 9.59 -0.72
N PRO A 157 7.10 10.41 -0.57
CA PRO A 157 6.10 10.62 -1.62
C PRO A 157 6.66 11.19 -2.91
N THR A 158 7.75 11.96 -2.83
CA THR A 158 8.41 12.56 -4.00
C THR A 158 9.42 11.60 -4.64
N ILE A 159 10.12 10.83 -3.81
CA ILE A 159 11.16 9.86 -4.23
C ILE A 159 10.53 8.64 -4.92
N SER A 160 9.47 8.07 -4.32
CA SER A 160 8.77 6.90 -4.85
C SER A 160 7.27 6.99 -4.50
N PRO A 161 6.48 7.67 -5.36
CA PRO A 161 5.04 7.81 -5.16
C PRO A 161 4.31 6.46 -5.11
N ILE A 162 4.75 5.48 -5.92
CA ILE A 162 4.16 4.14 -5.99
C ILE A 162 4.37 3.40 -4.67
N PHE A 163 5.61 3.34 -4.17
CA PHE A 163 5.90 2.72 -2.89
C PHE A 163 5.13 3.37 -1.76
N CYS A 164 5.14 4.71 -1.72
CA CYS A 164 4.46 5.44 -0.68
C CYS A 164 2.94 5.20 -0.70
N ALA A 165 2.29 5.12 -1.86
CA ALA A 165 0.87 4.75 -1.94
C ALA A 165 0.63 3.30 -1.50
N SER A 166 1.41 2.33 -2.00
CA SER A 166 1.31 0.92 -1.58
C SER A 166 1.51 0.75 -0.07
N LEU A 167 2.43 1.51 0.51
CA LEU A 167 2.69 1.56 1.94
C LEU A 167 1.49 2.09 2.72
N ILE A 168 0.87 3.19 2.30
CA ILE A 168 -0.34 3.70 2.97
C ILE A 168 -1.48 2.67 2.89
N SER A 169 -1.67 2.03 1.73
CA SER A 169 -2.67 0.96 1.56
C SER A 169 -2.41 -0.20 2.54
N ALA A 170 -1.16 -0.61 2.73
CA ALA A 170 -0.79 -1.66 3.67
C ALA A 170 -0.97 -1.24 5.14
N ILE A 171 -0.57 -0.01 5.50
CA ILE A 171 -0.74 0.54 6.84
C ILE A 171 -2.23 0.64 7.19
N THR A 172 -3.05 1.18 6.30
CA THR A 172 -4.50 1.30 6.54
C THR A 172 -5.17 -0.05 6.75
N ASN A 173 -4.74 -1.07 6.01
CA ASN A 173 -5.20 -2.45 6.22
C ASN A 173 -4.76 -3.03 7.58
N MET A 174 -3.52 -2.77 8.03
CA MET A 174 -3.06 -3.21 9.35
C MET A 174 -3.92 -2.65 10.50
N TYR A 175 -4.41 -1.42 10.33
CA TYR A 175 -5.31 -0.76 11.28
C TYR A 175 -6.78 -0.83 10.81
N PHE A 176 -7.18 -1.86 10.07
CA PHE A 176 -8.56 -1.99 9.62
C PHE A 176 -9.54 -2.21 10.78
N ALA A 177 -9.12 -2.86 11.87
CA ALA A 177 -9.97 -3.12 13.04
C ALA A 177 -9.66 -2.22 14.25
N SER A 178 -8.84 -1.19 14.09
CA SER A 178 -8.39 -0.33 15.19
C SER A 178 -8.01 1.07 14.71
N CYS A 179 -7.85 2.03 15.63
CA CYS A 179 -7.34 3.35 15.26
C CYS A 179 -5.81 3.33 15.16
N PRO A 180 -5.21 3.88 14.09
CA PRO A 180 -3.76 4.07 14.03
C PRO A 180 -3.30 5.11 15.07
N PRO A 181 -2.04 5.02 15.55
CA PRO A 181 -1.46 6.05 16.39
C PRO A 181 -1.38 7.41 15.69
N ASN A 182 -1.53 8.52 16.44
CA ASN A 182 -1.57 9.88 15.88
C ASN A 182 -0.31 10.24 15.05
N HIS A 183 0.89 9.75 15.43
CA HIS A 183 2.11 10.01 14.68
C HIS A 183 2.11 9.36 13.28
N VAL A 184 1.44 8.21 13.13
CA VAL A 184 1.25 7.54 11.83
C VAL A 184 0.26 8.34 10.97
N ILE A 185 -0.82 8.84 11.57
CA ILE A 185 -1.79 9.70 10.86
C ILE A 185 -1.12 10.99 10.39
N ASN A 186 -0.35 11.65 11.26
CA ASN A 186 0.31 12.93 10.95
C ASN A 186 1.27 12.81 9.76
N ILE A 187 2.08 11.76 9.70
CA ILE A 187 3.02 11.59 8.57
C ILE A 187 2.29 11.32 7.26
N ILE A 188 1.19 10.53 7.29
CA ILE A 188 0.38 10.26 6.10
C ILE A 188 -0.35 11.54 5.64
N LEU A 189 -0.85 12.32 6.59
CA LEU A 189 -1.45 13.63 6.32
C LEU A 189 -0.43 14.58 5.66
N GLU A 190 0.80 14.63 6.17
CA GLU A 190 1.89 15.40 5.57
C GLU A 190 2.20 14.92 4.15
N TRP A 191 2.28 13.62 3.92
CA TRP A 191 2.50 13.03 2.59
C TRP A 191 1.43 13.40 1.58
N ILE A 192 0.14 13.24 1.93
CA ILE A 192 -0.98 13.54 1.03
C ILE A 192 -1.02 15.04 0.71
N ASN A 193 -0.76 15.90 1.70
CA ASN A 193 -0.71 17.34 1.47
C ASN A 193 0.47 17.76 0.58
N SER A 194 1.64 17.12 0.74
CA SER A 194 2.83 17.41 -0.06
C SER A 194 2.68 16.98 -1.52
N VAL A 195 2.07 15.80 -1.78
CA VAL A 195 1.87 15.24 -3.12
C VAL A 195 0.41 14.84 -3.29
N PRO A 196 -0.47 15.76 -3.74
CA PRO A 196 -1.92 15.48 -3.85
C PRO A 196 -2.30 14.39 -4.85
N SER A 197 -1.41 14.00 -5.76
CA SER A 197 -1.61 12.89 -6.71
C SER A 197 -1.13 11.53 -6.17
N LEU A 198 -0.61 11.49 -4.93
CA LEU A 198 0.01 10.32 -4.33
C LEU A 198 -0.93 9.10 -4.35
N CYS A 199 -2.18 9.26 -3.94
CA CYS A 199 -3.13 8.14 -3.86
C CYS A 199 -3.46 7.51 -5.23
N PHE A 200 -3.18 8.19 -6.33
CA PHE A 200 -3.40 7.72 -7.70
C PHE A 200 -2.13 7.19 -8.36
N SER A 201 -0.98 7.23 -7.67
CA SER A 201 0.27 6.72 -8.22
C SER A 201 0.21 5.24 -8.65
N PRO A 202 -0.57 4.33 -8.02
CA PRO A 202 -0.66 2.94 -8.48
C PRO A 202 -1.24 2.79 -9.89
N PHE A 203 -2.00 3.78 -10.38
CA PHE A 203 -2.57 3.75 -11.74
C PHE A 203 -1.52 3.94 -12.83
N LYS A 204 -0.33 4.41 -12.49
CA LYS A 204 0.78 4.57 -13.43
C LYS A 204 1.58 3.28 -13.64
N LEU A 205 1.23 2.21 -12.91
CA LEU A 205 1.91 0.94 -13.03
C LEU A 205 1.67 0.32 -14.41
N SER A 206 2.77 0.07 -15.12
CA SER A 206 2.77 -0.76 -16.31
C SER A 206 3.15 -2.17 -15.89
N ILE A 207 2.15 -3.03 -15.70
CA ILE A 207 2.39 -4.42 -15.31
C ILE A 207 2.17 -5.30 -16.56
N PRO A 208 3.17 -6.08 -16.97
CA PRO A 208 3.02 -7.02 -18.07
C PRO A 208 1.83 -7.97 -17.85
N SER A 209 1.09 -8.28 -18.91
CA SER A 209 -0.09 -9.16 -18.86
C SER A 209 0.21 -10.58 -18.38
N SER A 210 1.48 -10.98 -18.35
CA SER A 210 1.95 -12.26 -17.80
C SER A 210 1.81 -12.35 -16.28
N PHE A 211 1.62 -11.24 -15.58
CA PHE A 211 1.38 -11.26 -14.13
C PHE A 211 -0.11 -11.30 -13.82
N ASN A 212 -0.49 -12.17 -12.89
CA ASN A 212 -1.83 -12.20 -12.30
C ASN A 212 -2.02 -10.99 -11.40
N PHE A 213 -2.21 -9.83 -12.01
CA PHE A 213 -2.39 -8.56 -11.31
C PHE A 213 -3.88 -8.31 -11.04
N PRO A 214 -4.32 -8.24 -9.76
CA PRO A 214 -5.72 -8.04 -9.40
C PRO A 214 -6.23 -6.62 -9.68
N GLY A 215 -5.37 -5.74 -10.19
CA GLY A 215 -5.65 -4.33 -10.42
C GLY A 215 -5.00 -3.43 -9.37
N PRO A 216 -4.85 -2.14 -9.69
CA PRO A 216 -4.18 -1.18 -8.81
C PRO A 216 -4.96 -0.94 -7.52
N GLN A 217 -4.26 -0.98 -6.39
CA GLN A 217 -4.82 -0.78 -5.06
C GLN A 217 -4.43 0.59 -4.52
N THR A 218 -5.42 1.48 -4.38
CA THR A 218 -5.20 2.84 -3.88
C THR A 218 -5.31 2.91 -2.35
N PRO A 219 -4.70 3.93 -1.72
CA PRO A 219 -4.89 4.21 -0.30
C PRO A 219 -6.30 4.65 0.10
N ILE A 220 -7.11 5.11 -0.87
CA ILE A 220 -8.34 5.87 -0.60
C ILE A 220 -9.34 5.08 0.25
N PRO A 221 -9.65 3.80 -0.03
CA PRO A 221 -10.58 3.02 0.78
C PRO A 221 -10.18 2.93 2.26
N GLY A 222 -8.89 2.69 2.54
CA GLY A 222 -8.39 2.58 3.90
C GLY A 222 -8.37 3.92 4.64
N LEU A 223 -8.06 5.02 3.92
CA LEU A 223 -8.14 6.37 4.48
C LEU A 223 -9.58 6.80 4.74
N MET A 224 -10.53 6.44 3.87
CA MET A 224 -11.97 6.64 4.12
C MET A 224 -12.39 5.92 5.39
N PHE A 225 -12.00 4.65 5.55
CA PHE A 225 -12.27 3.89 6.76
C PHE A 225 -11.77 4.63 8.01
N TRP A 226 -10.53 5.12 7.99
CA TRP A 226 -9.98 5.87 9.12
C TRP A 226 -10.75 7.15 9.41
N CYS A 227 -11.02 7.99 8.40
CA CYS A 227 -11.71 9.27 8.59
C CYS A 227 -13.14 9.11 9.13
N ILE A 228 -13.79 7.98 8.79
CA ILE A 228 -15.21 7.77 9.11
C ILE A 228 -15.38 6.98 10.41
N LEU A 229 -14.61 5.91 10.62
CA LEU A 229 -14.85 4.93 11.68
C LEU A 229 -13.92 5.07 12.88
N CYS A 230 -12.70 5.57 12.71
CA CYS A 230 -11.81 5.80 13.87
C CYS A 230 -12.40 6.79 14.89
N PRO A 231 -13.07 7.89 14.48
CA PRO A 231 -13.81 8.75 15.40
C PRO A 231 -15.00 8.08 16.09
N LEU A 232 -15.34 6.81 15.80
CA LEU A 232 -16.34 6.04 16.53
C LEU A 232 -15.72 5.03 17.50
N TYR A 233 -14.50 4.55 17.24
CA TYR A 233 -13.84 3.55 18.07
C TYR A 233 -13.16 4.11 19.32
N LYS A 234 -12.73 5.37 19.32
CA LYS A 234 -12.06 5.98 20.48
C LYS A 234 -13.08 6.27 21.59
N GLU A 235 -13.19 5.47 22.64
CA GLU A 235 -14.06 5.81 23.78
C GLU A 235 -13.66 7.17 24.39
N GLU A 236 -14.66 8.00 24.74
CA GLU A 236 -14.42 9.24 25.50
C GLU A 236 -13.93 8.88 26.91
N THR A 237 -12.62 8.74 27.07
CA THR A 237 -12.04 8.76 28.41
C THR A 237 -12.06 10.19 28.95
N ALA A 238 -12.20 10.38 30.27
CA ALA A 238 -12.20 11.72 30.88
C ALA A 238 -10.94 12.56 30.53
N LYS A 239 -9.84 11.94 30.09
CA LYS A 239 -8.62 12.60 29.59
C LYS A 239 -8.76 13.11 28.14
N SER A 240 -9.61 12.50 27.32
CA SER A 240 -9.87 12.89 25.92
C SER A 240 -10.60 14.24 25.81
N LYS A 241 -11.44 14.61 26.80
CA LYS A 241 -12.12 15.92 26.83
C LYS A 241 -11.18 17.12 26.96
N MET A 242 -9.94 16.91 27.45
CA MET A 242 -8.92 17.97 27.50
C MET A 242 -8.08 18.08 26.22
N LEU A 243 -8.10 17.09 25.33
CA LEU A 243 -7.34 17.04 24.09
C LEU A 243 -8.30 16.97 22.89
N LYS A 244 -8.88 18.12 22.53
CA LYS A 244 -9.64 18.32 21.28
C LYS A 244 -8.83 17.99 20.00
N SER A 245 -7.53 17.76 20.13
CA SER A 245 -6.60 17.51 19.02
C SER A 245 -6.90 16.24 18.22
N ASP A 246 -7.57 15.25 18.82
CA ASP A 246 -7.74 13.93 18.22
C ASP A 246 -8.88 13.86 17.20
N ASP A 247 -9.93 14.67 17.33
CA ASP A 247 -11.00 14.76 16.32
C ASP A 247 -10.61 15.71 15.16
N GLU A 248 -9.76 16.70 15.48
CA GLU A 248 -9.20 17.62 14.50
C GLU A 248 -8.30 16.89 13.48
N ILE A 249 -7.48 15.92 13.93
CA ILE A 249 -6.56 15.20 13.03
C ILE A 249 -7.31 14.41 11.93
N PHE A 250 -8.43 13.77 12.27
CA PHE A 250 -9.24 13.03 11.29
C PHE A 250 -10.00 13.98 10.37
N SER A 251 -10.41 15.14 10.88
CA SER A 251 -11.02 16.20 10.06
C SER A 251 -10.02 16.77 9.03
N PHE A 252 -8.76 17.00 9.43
CA PHE A 252 -7.69 17.40 8.50
C PHE A 252 -7.35 16.30 7.49
N LEU A 253 -7.30 15.04 7.92
CA LEU A 253 -7.10 13.91 7.02
C LEU A 253 -8.24 13.78 6.01
N LEU A 254 -9.48 13.92 6.46
CA LEU A 254 -10.64 13.89 5.58
C LEU A 254 -10.55 15.01 4.55
N LEU A 255 -10.26 16.24 4.97
CA LEU A 255 -10.09 17.36 4.03
C LEU A 255 -8.98 17.11 3.01
N ALA A 256 -7.84 16.57 3.44
CA ALA A 256 -6.73 16.21 2.55
C ALA A 256 -7.14 15.12 1.55
N LEU A 257 -7.89 14.12 2.01
CA LEU A 257 -8.41 13.03 1.17
C LEU A 257 -9.40 13.54 0.12
N LEU A 258 -10.37 14.37 0.52
CA LEU A 258 -11.34 14.95 -0.42
C LEU A 258 -10.66 15.86 -1.46
N LYS A 259 -9.66 16.65 -1.05
CA LYS A 259 -8.81 17.44 -1.96
C LYS A 259 -7.99 16.57 -2.91
N CYS A 260 -7.52 15.43 -2.44
CA CYS A 260 -6.84 14.45 -3.28
C CYS A 260 -7.81 13.91 -4.34
N MET A 261 -8.99 13.42 -3.93
CA MET A 261 -9.99 12.84 -4.83
C MET A 261 -10.50 13.83 -5.90
N THR A 262 -10.74 15.08 -5.53
CA THR A 262 -11.16 16.12 -6.48
C THR A 262 -10.09 16.47 -7.52
N LYS A 263 -8.82 16.17 -7.26
CA LYS A 263 -7.70 16.33 -8.21
C LYS A 263 -7.43 15.09 -9.06
N ALA A 264 -8.29 14.06 -8.99
CA ALA A 264 -8.18 12.89 -9.86
C ALA A 264 -8.14 13.34 -11.33
N VAL A 265 -7.10 12.91 -12.05
CA VAL A 265 -6.90 13.25 -13.46
C VAL A 265 -7.69 12.25 -14.30
N PRO A 266 -8.41 12.66 -15.37
CA PRO A 266 -9.21 11.75 -16.18
C PRO A 266 -8.45 10.58 -16.84
N GLU A 267 -7.12 10.62 -16.92
CA GLU A 267 -6.30 9.46 -17.35
C GLU A 267 -6.45 8.24 -16.44
N THR A 268 -6.95 8.43 -15.21
CA THR A 268 -7.25 7.36 -14.26
C THR A 268 -8.60 6.68 -14.50
N ALA A 269 -9.40 7.13 -15.47
CA ALA A 269 -10.75 6.64 -15.76
C ALA A 269 -10.83 5.16 -16.23
N LYS A 270 -9.69 4.47 -16.34
CA LYS A 270 -9.66 3.02 -16.62
C LYS A 270 -9.83 2.18 -15.35
N PHE A 271 -9.53 2.73 -14.17
CA PHE A 271 -9.52 1.99 -12.91
C PHE A 271 -10.36 2.68 -11.83
N GLU A 272 -11.13 1.88 -11.08
CA GLU A 272 -11.86 2.34 -9.90
C GLU A 272 -10.84 2.67 -8.79
N ALA A 273 -10.73 3.93 -8.38
CA ALA A 273 -9.87 4.34 -7.27
C ALA A 273 -10.44 3.89 -5.92
N VAL A 274 -11.76 3.84 -5.83
CA VAL A 274 -12.51 3.30 -4.71
C VAL A 274 -13.40 2.19 -5.23
N GLN A 275 -13.27 1.00 -4.67
CA GLN A 275 -14.15 -0.12 -5.01
C GLN A 275 -15.49 0.02 -4.26
N VAL A 276 -16.59 -0.28 -4.94
CA VAL A 276 -17.95 -0.27 -4.34
C VAL A 276 -18.02 -1.14 -3.09
N THR A 277 -17.33 -2.29 -3.11
CA THR A 277 -17.24 -3.22 -1.97
C THR A 277 -16.67 -2.55 -0.72
N SER A 278 -15.68 -1.66 -0.87
CA SER A 278 -15.08 -0.94 0.25
C SER A 278 -16.08 0.02 0.90
N ILE A 279 -16.88 0.72 0.09
CA ILE A 279 -17.91 1.65 0.60
C ILE A 279 -19.02 0.86 1.32
N ILE A 280 -19.44 -0.28 0.76
CA ILE A 280 -20.43 -1.17 1.40
C ILE A 280 -19.92 -1.66 2.76
N VAL A 281 -18.65 -2.05 2.86
CA VAL A 281 -18.05 -2.48 4.13
C VAL A 281 -18.07 -1.37 5.18
N ILE A 282 -17.80 -0.12 4.79
CA ILE A 282 -17.89 1.04 5.69
C ILE A 282 -19.35 1.25 6.14
N ALA A 283 -20.31 1.19 5.21
CA ALA A 283 -21.75 1.34 5.53
C ALA A 283 -22.24 0.24 6.49
N GLU A 284 -21.91 -1.01 6.24
CA GLU A 284 -22.26 -2.13 7.13
C GLU A 284 -21.62 -1.98 8.52
N THR A 285 -20.41 -1.41 8.59
CA THR A 285 -19.76 -1.14 9.87
C THR A 285 -20.44 0.01 10.62
N LEU A 286 -20.81 1.10 9.93
CA LEU A 286 -21.60 2.19 10.52
C LEU A 286 -22.93 1.70 11.08
N LYS A 287 -23.59 0.78 10.37
CA LYS A 287 -24.84 0.16 10.81
C LYS A 287 -24.69 -0.63 12.11
N LYS A 288 -23.55 -1.29 12.32
CA LYS A 288 -23.26 -1.99 13.58
C LYS A 288 -22.96 -1.02 14.74
N MET A 289 -22.58 0.22 14.43
CA MET A 289 -22.20 1.24 15.41
C MET A 289 -23.36 2.19 15.79
N ILE A 290 -24.62 1.81 15.53
CA ILE A 290 -25.81 2.62 15.87
C ILE A 290 -25.90 2.94 17.37
N HIS A 291 -25.30 2.11 18.23
CA HIS A 291 -25.27 2.31 19.68
C HIS A 291 -24.27 3.37 20.15
N ALA A 292 -23.43 3.91 19.26
CA ALA A 292 -22.50 4.98 19.59
C ALA A 292 -23.24 6.29 19.95
N SER A 293 -22.50 7.27 20.51
CA SER A 293 -23.05 8.61 20.75
C SER A 293 -23.67 9.18 19.48
N LYS A 294 -24.89 9.75 19.60
CA LYS A 294 -25.65 10.32 18.48
C LYS A 294 -24.85 11.36 17.70
N GLU A 295 -24.14 12.25 18.40
CA GLU A 295 -23.33 13.32 17.79
C GLU A 295 -22.15 12.77 16.99
N ARG A 296 -21.49 11.73 17.51
CA ARG A 296 -20.35 11.09 16.85
C ARG A 296 -20.80 10.28 15.64
N LEU A 297 -21.92 9.56 15.77
CA LEU A 297 -22.54 8.84 14.67
C LEU A 297 -22.98 9.80 13.55
N GLU A 298 -23.56 10.95 13.90
CA GLU A 298 -23.92 11.99 12.93
C GLU A 298 -22.69 12.54 12.19
N THR A 299 -21.60 12.82 12.91
CA THR A 299 -20.32 13.26 12.33
C THR A 299 -19.72 12.22 11.38
N ALA A 300 -19.75 10.94 11.77
CA ALA A 300 -19.29 9.85 10.92
C ALA A 300 -20.15 9.68 9.66
N LEU A 301 -21.48 9.79 9.79
CA LEU A 301 -22.42 9.75 8.65
C LEU A 301 -22.21 10.94 7.70
N ASN A 302 -21.96 12.14 8.22
CA ASN A 302 -21.61 13.31 7.42
C ASN A 302 -20.30 13.08 6.65
N SER A 303 -19.27 12.54 7.32
CA SER A 303 -17.99 12.21 6.70
C SER A 303 -18.14 11.16 5.60
N PHE A 304 -18.95 10.12 5.85
CA PHE A 304 -19.30 9.10 4.87
C PHE A 304 -20.01 9.69 3.66
N ALA A 305 -21.02 10.53 3.86
CA ALA A 305 -21.75 11.19 2.78
C ALA A 305 -20.81 12.04 1.90
N MET A 306 -19.91 12.82 2.51
CA MET A 306 -18.92 13.61 1.78
C MET A 306 -17.97 12.75 0.94
N CYS A 307 -17.45 11.65 1.49
CA CYS A 307 -16.58 10.75 0.74
C CYS A 307 -17.31 10.10 -0.44
N VAL A 308 -18.57 9.66 -0.26
CA VAL A 308 -19.36 9.05 -1.34
C VAL A 308 -19.66 10.06 -2.44
N GLU A 309 -20.09 11.27 -2.08
CA GLU A 309 -20.37 12.34 -3.06
C GLU A 309 -19.13 12.71 -3.88
N ILE A 310 -17.99 12.92 -3.21
CA ILE A 310 -16.74 13.24 -3.89
C ILE A 310 -16.27 12.05 -4.73
N ALA A 311 -16.41 10.81 -4.27
CA ALA A 311 -16.03 9.63 -5.05
C ALA A 311 -16.81 9.53 -6.36
N LEU A 312 -18.12 9.76 -6.31
CA LEU A 312 -19.00 9.73 -7.48
C LEU A 312 -18.74 10.92 -8.42
N THR A 313 -18.63 12.14 -7.89
CA THR A 313 -18.42 13.36 -8.71
C THR A 313 -17.04 13.45 -9.35
N SER A 314 -16.00 12.86 -8.73
CA SER A 314 -14.62 12.88 -9.24
C SER A 314 -14.25 11.65 -10.08
N ASN A 315 -15.21 10.77 -10.40
CA ASN A 315 -14.96 9.49 -11.09
C ASN A 315 -13.96 8.57 -10.36
N CYS A 316 -13.75 8.74 -9.04
CA CYS A 316 -12.99 7.80 -8.24
C CYS A 316 -13.74 6.47 -8.06
N LEU A 317 -15.07 6.49 -8.17
CA LEU A 317 -15.95 5.34 -8.14
C LEU A 317 -16.62 5.19 -9.51
N HIS A 318 -16.38 4.09 -10.22
CA HIS A 318 -17.07 3.87 -11.49
C HIS A 318 -18.50 3.41 -11.28
N VAL A 319 -19.34 3.93 -12.15
CA VAL A 319 -20.78 3.87 -12.08
C VAL A 319 -21.27 2.75 -12.98
N HIS A 320 -21.18 1.51 -12.50
CA HIS A 320 -21.96 0.42 -13.08
C HIS A 320 -23.32 0.37 -12.38
N THR A 321 -24.41 0.46 -13.14
CA THR A 321 -25.79 0.60 -12.65
C THR A 321 -26.14 -0.45 -11.59
N GLU A 322 -25.73 -1.70 -11.80
CA GLU A 322 -25.96 -2.80 -10.84
C GLU A 322 -25.19 -2.64 -9.53
N LYS A 323 -23.93 -2.20 -9.59
CA LYS A 323 -23.09 -2.02 -8.39
C LYS A 323 -23.58 -0.84 -7.56
N ILE A 324 -24.03 0.24 -8.20
CA ILE A 324 -24.59 1.41 -7.51
C ILE A 324 -25.91 1.10 -6.84
N ALA A 325 -26.80 0.35 -7.51
CA ALA A 325 -28.05 -0.07 -6.88
C ALA A 325 -27.79 -0.83 -5.57
N ARG A 326 -26.79 -1.72 -5.57
CA ARG A 326 -26.35 -2.42 -4.33
C ARG A 326 -25.83 -1.44 -3.29
N LEU A 327 -24.95 -0.51 -3.68
CA LEU A 327 -24.45 0.53 -2.77
C LEU A 327 -25.59 1.33 -2.13
N PHE A 328 -26.55 1.78 -2.92
CA PHE A 328 -27.67 2.60 -2.45
C PHE A 328 -28.58 1.83 -1.51
N ASN A 329 -28.81 0.54 -1.75
CA ASN A 329 -29.55 -0.31 -0.82
C ASN A 329 -28.87 -0.37 0.57
N HIS A 330 -27.54 -0.47 0.61
CA HIS A 330 -26.80 -0.42 1.88
C HIS A 330 -26.89 0.97 2.53
N CYS A 331 -26.71 2.04 1.76
CA CYS A 331 -26.83 3.42 2.26
C CYS A 331 -28.23 3.74 2.82
N LEU A 332 -29.30 3.26 2.18
CA LEU A 332 -30.69 3.43 2.64
C LEU A 332 -30.97 2.67 3.95
N SER A 333 -30.15 1.67 4.30
CA SER A 333 -30.27 0.94 5.56
C SER A 333 -29.58 1.63 6.74
N LEU A 334 -28.87 2.74 6.51
CA LEU A 334 -28.24 3.56 7.54
C LEU A 334 -29.25 4.46 8.26
N PRO A 335 -28.94 4.94 9.47
CA PRO A 335 -29.73 5.97 10.14
C PRO A 335 -29.89 7.21 9.26
N PHE A 336 -31.01 7.91 9.42
CA PHE A 336 -31.30 9.11 8.64
C PHE A 336 -30.18 10.14 8.80
N ASN A 337 -29.63 10.58 7.67
CA ASN A 337 -28.63 11.62 7.59
C ASN A 337 -28.95 12.53 6.39
N TYR A 338 -29.08 13.83 6.64
CA TYR A 338 -29.53 14.78 5.62
C TYR A 338 -28.53 14.91 4.45
N PRO A 339 -27.20 15.04 4.67
CA PRO A 339 -26.22 15.01 3.57
C PRO A 339 -26.30 13.74 2.74
N LEU A 340 -26.37 12.56 3.36
CA LEU A 340 -26.44 11.30 2.63
C LEU A 340 -27.70 11.21 1.76
N LYS A 341 -28.86 11.69 2.27
CA LYS A 341 -30.10 11.76 1.50
C LYS A 341 -29.93 12.57 0.21
N ILE A 342 -29.31 13.75 0.29
CA ILE A 342 -29.06 14.60 -0.89
C ILE A 342 -28.22 13.87 -1.94
N VAL A 343 -27.17 13.16 -1.50
CA VAL A 343 -26.30 12.38 -2.39
C VAL A 343 -27.10 11.29 -3.10
N LEU A 344 -27.91 10.53 -2.36
CA LEU A 344 -28.72 9.46 -2.93
C LEU A 344 -29.76 10.01 -3.92
N GLU A 345 -30.44 11.11 -3.60
CA GLU A 345 -31.43 11.73 -4.50
C GLU A 345 -30.78 12.25 -5.79
N LYS A 346 -29.63 12.90 -5.68
CA LYS A 346 -28.87 13.43 -6.83
C LYS A 346 -28.47 12.32 -7.81
N TRP A 347 -27.98 11.20 -7.29
CA TRP A 347 -27.44 10.12 -8.12
C TRP A 347 -28.47 9.03 -8.48
N ALA A 348 -29.61 8.96 -7.79
CA ALA A 348 -30.73 8.10 -8.20
C ALA A 348 -31.42 8.57 -9.49
N GLY A 349 -31.38 9.88 -9.78
CA GLY A 349 -31.94 10.48 -10.99
C GLY A 349 -30.97 10.57 -12.17
N ALA A 350 -29.68 10.29 -11.96
CA ALA A 350 -28.69 10.31 -13.03
C ALA A 350 -28.91 9.07 -13.92
N LYS A 351 -29.47 9.29 -15.12
CA LYS A 351 -29.51 8.26 -16.17
C LYS A 351 -28.06 7.94 -16.55
N HIS A 352 -27.61 6.73 -16.24
CA HIS A 352 -26.30 6.20 -16.59
C HIS A 352 -26.39 5.28 -17.81
#